data_AF-A0A6P2T8Q8-F1
#
_entry.id   AF-A0A6P2T8Q8-F1
#
_cell.length_a   1.000
_cell.length_b   1.000
_cell.length_c   1.000
_cell.angle_alpha   90.00
_cell.angle_beta   90.00
_cell.angle_gamma   90.00
#
_symmetry.space_group_name_H-M   'P 1'
#
loop_
_entity.id
_entity.type
_entity.pdbx_description
1 polymer ?
#
loop_
_entity_poly.entity_id
_entity_poly.type
_entity_poly.pdbx_seq_one_letter_code
_entity_poly.pdbx_strand_id
1 'polypeptide(L)'
;MDDRELHQRSMNIGAHLAWSAAFLVSANAADEQHNLLAAAFSYYYSTFHAGFALINTNHTFHMPDMERIHHNKVELYLENNLPLSLVQKAKNLRVTREFLSYLGADDPASKLRIVRGHGIATALGTRDVRGLVDIARADSEEIFKYIYATVEAFCKTHKWQPLQHGREYYVDEYLDEDILLNVIPREGDGAKLMRRTVNLLLSEDNV
;
A
#
# COMPACT_ATOMS: atom_id res chain seq x y z
N MET A 1 -23.42 -5.36 -15.73
CA MET A 1 -22.63 -4.16 -15.43
C MET A 1 -22.82 -3.21 -16.58
N ASP A 2 -23.25 -1.99 -16.33
CA ASP A 2 -23.34 -0.97 -17.38
C ASP A 2 -21.96 -0.35 -17.64
N ASP A 3 -21.82 0.37 -18.76
CA ASP A 3 -20.54 0.95 -19.19
C ASP A 3 -19.98 1.97 -18.17
N ARG A 4 -20.86 2.63 -17.41
CA ARG A 4 -20.47 3.61 -16.39
C ARG A 4 -19.86 2.92 -15.18
N GLU A 5 -20.48 1.86 -14.69
CA GLU A 5 -19.96 1.04 -13.59
C GLU A 5 -18.64 0.38 -13.98
N LEU A 6 -18.56 -0.17 -15.19
CA LEU A 6 -17.34 -0.75 -15.74
C LEU A 6 -16.20 0.27 -15.76
N HIS A 7 -16.45 1.46 -16.30
CA HIS A 7 -15.46 2.54 -16.35
C HIS A 7 -15.02 2.95 -14.94
N GLN A 8 -15.95 3.14 -14.01
CA GLN A 8 -15.63 3.53 -12.63
C GLN A 8 -14.75 2.50 -11.92
N ARG A 9 -15.06 1.20 -12.06
CA ARG A 9 -14.25 0.13 -11.47
C ARG A 9 -12.87 0.07 -12.09
N SER A 10 -12.78 0.25 -13.40
CA SER A 10 -11.51 0.35 -14.13
C SER A 10 -10.65 1.50 -13.55
N MET A 11 -11.22 2.70 -13.45
CA MET A 11 -10.53 3.86 -12.85
C MET A 11 -10.09 3.60 -11.40
N ASN A 12 -10.96 2.98 -10.59
CA ASN A 12 -10.63 2.63 -9.20
C ASN A 12 -9.47 1.63 -9.12
N ILE A 13 -9.43 0.63 -9.99
CA ILE A 13 -8.32 -0.34 -10.05
C ILE A 13 -7.00 0.40 -10.33
N GLY A 14 -6.96 1.22 -11.39
CA GLY A 14 -5.77 1.98 -11.77
C GLY A 14 -5.29 2.90 -10.64
N ALA A 15 -6.19 3.74 -10.14
CA ALA A 15 -5.87 4.71 -9.09
C ALA A 15 -5.39 4.05 -7.79
N HIS A 16 -6.02 2.96 -7.35
CA HIS A 16 -5.61 2.29 -6.11
C HIS A 16 -4.33 1.48 -6.24
N LEU A 17 -4.03 0.89 -7.40
CA LEU A 17 -2.71 0.29 -7.63
C LEU A 17 -1.61 1.36 -7.65
N ALA A 18 -1.86 2.51 -8.26
CA ALA A 18 -0.92 3.64 -8.27
C ALA A 18 -0.66 4.15 -6.83
N TRP A 19 -1.71 4.38 -6.06
CA TRP A 19 -1.60 4.76 -4.64
C TRP A 19 -0.86 3.72 -3.81
N SER A 20 -1.17 2.45 -4.01
CA SER A 20 -0.52 1.36 -3.31
C SER A 20 1.00 1.33 -3.57
N ALA A 21 1.41 1.48 -4.83
CA ALA A 21 2.81 1.63 -5.19
C ALA A 21 3.44 2.90 -4.56
N ALA A 22 2.72 4.02 -4.52
CA ALA A 22 3.20 5.28 -3.94
C ALA A 22 3.51 5.12 -2.45
N PHE A 23 2.61 4.45 -1.73
CA PHE A 23 2.81 4.14 -0.32
C PHE A 23 3.96 3.17 -0.10
N LEU A 24 4.15 2.16 -0.96
CA LEU A 24 5.29 1.26 -0.82
C LEU A 24 6.63 1.99 -0.99
N VAL A 25 6.73 2.88 -1.99
CA VAL A 25 7.90 3.73 -2.25
C VAL A 25 8.17 4.67 -1.07
N SER A 26 7.12 5.34 -0.61
CA SER A 26 7.13 6.17 0.59
C SER A 26 7.65 5.44 1.80
N ALA A 27 7.17 4.22 2.02
CA ALA A 27 7.56 3.43 3.16
C ALA A 27 9.06 3.14 3.15
N ASN A 28 9.59 2.72 2.00
CA ASN A 28 11.01 2.47 1.81
C ASN A 28 11.85 3.73 2.08
N ALA A 29 11.43 4.87 1.54
CA ALA A 29 12.15 6.12 1.72
C ALA A 29 12.08 6.65 3.17
N ALA A 30 10.94 6.47 3.85
CA ALA A 30 10.81 6.76 5.28
C ALA A 30 11.70 5.83 6.13
N ASP A 31 11.81 4.56 5.73
CA ASP A 31 12.67 3.57 6.37
C ASP A 31 14.16 3.94 6.27
N GLU A 32 14.61 4.32 5.06
CA GLU A 32 15.97 4.82 4.80
C GLU A 32 16.31 6.05 5.68
N GLN A 33 15.31 6.87 6.02
CA GLN A 33 15.46 8.03 6.90
C GLN A 33 15.25 7.71 8.39
N HIS A 34 15.13 6.43 8.75
CA HIS A 34 14.85 5.95 10.10
C HIS A 34 13.54 6.50 10.70
N ASN A 35 12.60 6.94 9.86
CA ASN A 35 11.24 7.27 10.28
C ASN A 35 10.38 5.99 10.30
N LEU A 36 10.64 5.14 11.30
CA LEU A 36 10.05 3.80 11.43
C LEU A 36 8.52 3.83 11.52
N LEU A 37 7.95 4.89 12.10
CA LEU A 37 6.50 5.05 12.17
C LEU A 37 5.90 5.29 10.79
N ALA A 38 6.42 6.29 10.07
CA ALA A 38 5.93 6.59 8.73
C ALA A 38 6.13 5.38 7.81
N ALA A 39 7.27 4.70 7.89
CA ALA A 39 7.53 3.49 7.13
C ALA A 39 6.44 2.42 7.37
N ALA A 40 6.19 2.05 8.61
CA ALA A 40 5.22 1.02 8.93
C ALA A 40 3.76 1.38 8.56
N PHE A 41 3.37 2.64 8.77
CA PHE A 41 2.06 3.11 8.33
C PHE A 41 1.93 3.04 6.81
N SER A 42 2.94 3.48 6.07
CA SER A 42 2.95 3.43 4.62
C SER A 42 2.95 1.99 4.09
N TYR A 43 3.67 1.05 4.70
CA TYR A 43 3.58 -0.38 4.33
C TYR A 43 2.17 -0.94 4.50
N TYR A 44 1.46 -0.58 5.57
CA TYR A 44 0.06 -0.96 5.78
C TYR A 44 -0.87 -0.34 4.72
N TYR A 45 -0.74 0.97 4.46
CA TYR A 45 -1.58 1.66 3.49
C TYR A 45 -1.34 1.20 2.06
N SER A 46 -0.12 0.82 1.71
CA SER A 46 0.19 0.12 0.46
C SER A 46 -0.73 -1.11 0.30
N THR A 47 -0.72 -2.02 1.26
CA THR A 47 -1.54 -3.24 1.22
C THR A 47 -3.04 -2.95 1.22
N PHE A 48 -3.49 -1.95 1.96
CA PHE A 48 -4.89 -1.52 1.99
C PHE A 48 -5.37 -1.06 0.61
N HIS A 49 -4.59 -0.23 -0.08
CA HIS A 49 -4.93 0.24 -1.43
C HIS A 49 -4.85 -0.89 -2.47
N ALA A 50 -3.88 -1.81 -2.36
CA ALA A 50 -3.87 -3.02 -3.18
C ALA A 50 -5.16 -3.83 -2.97
N GLY A 51 -5.59 -4.02 -1.72
CA GLY A 51 -6.85 -4.71 -1.40
C GLY A 51 -8.08 -4.04 -2.00
N PHE A 52 -8.13 -2.70 -2.02
CA PHE A 52 -9.18 -1.96 -2.71
C PHE A 52 -9.21 -2.21 -4.21
N ALA A 53 -8.05 -2.25 -4.87
CA ALA A 53 -7.98 -2.61 -6.28
C ALA A 53 -8.53 -4.02 -6.52
N LEU A 54 -8.19 -4.98 -5.65
CA LEU A 54 -8.70 -6.35 -5.72
C LEU A 54 -10.23 -6.44 -5.50
N ILE A 55 -10.80 -5.62 -4.61
CA ILE A 55 -12.27 -5.58 -4.43
C ILE A 55 -12.97 -5.12 -5.71
N ASN A 56 -12.37 -4.19 -6.46
CA ASN A 56 -12.94 -3.68 -7.68
C ASN A 56 -12.98 -4.70 -8.84
N THR A 57 -12.23 -5.81 -8.74
CA THR A 57 -12.35 -6.95 -9.68
C THR A 57 -13.57 -7.83 -9.38
N ASN A 58 -14.25 -7.66 -8.25
CA ASN A 58 -15.43 -8.43 -7.89
C ASN A 58 -16.73 -7.68 -8.26
N HIS A 59 -17.39 -8.15 -9.32
CA HIS A 59 -18.63 -7.57 -9.84
C HIS A 59 -19.85 -7.81 -8.97
N THR A 60 -19.76 -8.70 -7.98
CA THR A 60 -20.86 -8.96 -7.03
C THR A 60 -20.87 -7.97 -5.88
N PHE A 61 -19.77 -7.23 -5.67
CA PHE A 61 -19.69 -6.18 -4.67
C PHE A 61 -20.38 -4.91 -5.17
N HIS A 62 -21.33 -4.34 -4.44
CA HIS A 62 -22.11 -3.19 -4.92
C HIS A 62 -21.32 -1.87 -4.78
N MET A 63 -21.25 -1.06 -5.83
CA MET A 63 -20.42 0.17 -5.86
C MET A 63 -20.70 1.17 -4.71
N PRO A 64 -21.96 1.46 -4.34
CA PRO A 64 -22.25 2.34 -3.20
C PRO A 64 -21.69 1.83 -1.87
N ASP A 65 -21.51 0.52 -1.71
CA ASP A 65 -20.90 -0.04 -0.50
C ASP A 65 -19.39 0.25 -0.44
N MET A 66 -18.75 0.56 -1.59
CA MET A 66 -17.34 0.93 -1.68
C MET A 66 -17.06 2.37 -1.26
N GLU A 67 -18.02 3.29 -1.44
CA GLU A 67 -17.89 4.70 -1.06
C GLU A 67 -17.61 4.90 0.44
N ARG A 68 -17.95 3.88 1.27
CA ARG A 68 -17.73 3.86 2.71
C ARG A 68 -17.09 2.55 3.18
N ILE A 69 -16.16 2.01 2.40
CA ILE A 69 -15.37 0.87 2.88
C ILE A 69 -14.43 1.35 4.00
N HIS A 70 -14.66 0.81 5.19
CA HIS A 70 -13.77 0.92 6.33
C HIS A 70 -12.66 -0.14 6.25
N HIS A 71 -11.54 0.07 6.96
CA HIS A 71 -10.42 -0.86 7.05
C HIS A 71 -10.84 -2.32 7.31
N ASN A 72 -11.78 -2.54 8.23
CA ASN A 72 -12.29 -3.87 8.56
C ASN A 72 -12.96 -4.60 7.39
N LYS A 73 -13.60 -3.89 6.46
CA LYS A 73 -14.24 -4.50 5.28
C LYS A 73 -13.20 -4.93 4.24
N VAL A 74 -12.15 -4.12 4.04
CA VAL A 74 -11.02 -4.52 3.18
C VAL A 74 -10.30 -5.71 3.77
N GLU A 75 -10.02 -5.67 5.07
CA GLU A 75 -9.36 -6.76 5.78
C GLU A 75 -10.15 -8.07 5.66
N LEU A 76 -11.46 -8.04 5.92
CA LEU A 76 -12.31 -9.22 5.76
C LEU A 76 -12.33 -9.72 4.31
N TYR A 77 -12.32 -8.82 3.34
CA TYR A 77 -12.24 -9.20 1.94
C TYR A 77 -10.91 -9.89 1.61
N LEU A 78 -9.78 -9.34 2.08
CA LEU A 78 -8.46 -9.93 1.91
C LEU A 78 -8.40 -11.31 2.60
N GLU A 79 -8.96 -11.46 3.80
CA GLU A 79 -9.04 -12.73 4.52
C GLU A 79 -9.76 -13.82 3.72
N ASN A 80 -10.77 -13.45 2.93
CA ASN A 80 -11.58 -14.38 2.15
C ASN A 80 -11.00 -14.70 0.76
N ASN A 81 -10.14 -13.84 0.20
CA ASN A 81 -9.70 -13.93 -1.20
C ASN A 81 -8.19 -14.17 -1.36
N LEU A 82 -7.41 -14.04 -0.29
CA LEU A 82 -5.98 -14.34 -0.33
C LEU A 82 -5.69 -15.78 0.15
N PRO A 83 -4.59 -16.39 -0.33
CA PRO A 83 -4.03 -17.59 0.28
C PRO A 83 -3.77 -17.39 1.78
N LEU A 84 -3.94 -18.45 2.59
CA LEU A 84 -3.82 -18.38 4.05
C LEU A 84 -2.49 -17.77 4.52
N SER A 85 -1.39 -18.03 3.82
CA SER A 85 -0.08 -17.42 4.10
C SER A 85 -0.12 -15.89 4.01
N LEU A 86 -0.74 -15.35 2.96
CA LEU A 86 -0.87 -13.91 2.75
C LEU A 86 -1.90 -13.26 3.70
N VAL A 87 -2.93 -14.01 4.10
CA VAL A 87 -3.85 -13.57 5.16
C VAL A 87 -3.11 -13.32 6.47
N GLN A 88 -2.20 -14.22 6.85
CA GLN A 88 -1.41 -14.04 8.07
C GLN A 88 -0.50 -12.80 7.97
N LYS A 89 0.07 -12.54 6.80
CA LYS A 89 0.88 -11.34 6.53
C LYS A 89 0.06 -10.05 6.62
N ALA A 90 -1.16 -10.04 6.08
CA ALA A 90 -2.07 -8.91 6.21
C ALA A 90 -2.43 -8.64 7.69
N LYS A 91 -2.62 -9.70 8.49
CA LYS A 91 -2.82 -9.59 9.93
C LYS A 91 -1.59 -9.02 10.65
N ASN A 92 -0.38 -9.44 10.27
CA ASN A 92 0.86 -8.89 10.84
C ASN A 92 0.97 -7.38 10.56
N LEU A 93 0.68 -6.94 9.33
CA LEU A 93 0.66 -5.52 8.97
C LEU A 93 -0.31 -4.71 9.81
N ARG A 94 -1.53 -5.23 10.04
CA ARG A 94 -2.50 -4.61 10.94
C ARG A 94 -1.97 -4.53 12.36
N VAL A 95 -1.45 -5.64 12.89
CA VAL A 95 -0.87 -5.68 14.25
C VAL A 95 0.27 -4.69 14.37
N THR A 96 1.16 -4.59 13.38
CA THR A 96 2.23 -3.59 13.37
C THR A 96 1.65 -2.18 13.36
N ARG A 97 0.72 -1.85 12.45
CA ARG A 97 0.11 -0.51 12.40
C ARG A 97 -0.65 -0.17 13.68
N GLU A 98 -1.40 -1.09 14.27
CA GLU A 98 -2.08 -0.91 15.55
C GLU A 98 -1.07 -0.74 16.67
N PHE A 99 -0.13 -1.68 16.81
CA PHE A 99 0.90 -1.63 17.84
C PHE A 99 1.66 -0.31 17.79
N LEU A 100 1.99 0.20 16.59
CA LEU A 100 2.66 1.48 16.42
C LEU A 100 1.74 2.69 16.54
N SER A 101 0.43 2.57 16.25
CA SER A 101 -0.58 3.58 16.58
C SER A 101 -0.77 3.71 18.09
N TYR A 102 -0.58 2.62 18.82
CA TYR A 102 -0.71 2.48 20.26
C TYR A 102 0.62 2.46 21.00
N LEU A 103 1.72 2.74 20.30
CA LEU A 103 3.03 2.92 20.89
C LEU A 103 2.99 4.15 21.81
N GLY A 104 2.61 3.91 23.07
CA GLY A 104 3.46 4.14 24.24
C GLY A 104 4.00 5.54 24.47
N ALA A 105 3.52 6.56 23.77
CA ALA A 105 3.70 7.93 24.18
C ALA A 105 2.69 8.23 25.30
N ASP A 106 2.90 7.57 26.43
CA ASP A 106 2.11 7.74 27.65
C ASP A 106 2.14 9.21 28.08
N ASP A 107 3.19 9.94 27.69
CA ASP A 107 3.29 11.38 27.82
C ASP A 107 2.96 12.14 26.51
N PRO A 108 2.26 13.27 26.58
CA PRO A 108 1.94 14.13 25.43
C PRO A 108 3.15 14.65 24.63
N ALA A 109 4.34 14.79 25.23
CA ALA A 109 5.50 15.33 24.53
C ALA A 109 6.08 14.31 23.54
N SER A 110 6.06 13.03 23.87
CA SER A 110 6.43 11.96 22.94
C SER A 110 5.46 11.88 21.75
N LYS A 111 4.14 12.08 21.98
CA LYS A 111 3.13 12.19 20.90
C LYS A 111 3.42 13.38 19.98
N LEU A 112 3.78 14.53 20.53
CA LEU A 112 4.12 15.72 19.76
C LEU A 112 5.42 15.56 18.94
N ARG A 113 6.42 14.84 19.46
CA ARG A 113 7.65 14.54 18.72
C ARG A 113 7.38 13.69 17.48
N ILE A 114 6.51 12.68 17.63
CA ILE A 114 6.01 11.84 16.53
C ILE A 114 5.33 12.71 15.47
N VAL A 115 4.37 13.56 15.86
CA VAL A 115 3.64 14.45 14.92
C VAL A 115 4.57 15.45 14.23
N ARG A 116 5.68 15.83 14.88
CA ARG A 116 6.69 16.75 14.33
C ARG A 116 7.77 16.05 13.50
N GLY A 117 7.56 14.80 13.09
CA GLY A 117 8.46 14.09 12.18
C GLY A 117 9.83 13.77 12.78
N HIS A 118 9.96 13.73 14.11
CA HIS A 118 11.20 13.29 14.75
C HIS A 118 11.30 11.76 14.60
N GLY A 119 12.51 11.27 14.29
CA GLY A 119 12.76 9.83 14.29
C GLY A 119 12.36 9.21 15.62
N ILE A 120 11.54 8.15 15.57
CA ILE A 120 11.25 7.38 16.77
C ILE A 120 12.55 6.70 17.19
N ALA A 121 13.09 7.09 18.35
CA ALA A 121 14.17 6.33 18.96
C ALA A 121 13.70 4.89 19.13
N THR A 122 14.51 3.95 18.66
CA THR A 122 14.26 2.49 18.61
C THR A 122 13.83 1.84 19.93
N ALA A 123 13.82 2.58 21.04
CA ALA A 123 13.39 2.16 22.36
C ALA A 123 12.09 2.87 22.79
N LEU A 124 10.96 2.41 22.27
CA LEU A 124 9.66 2.63 22.92
C LEU A 124 9.41 1.54 23.95
N GLY A 125 10.31 1.49 24.95
CA GLY A 125 10.43 0.38 25.90
C GLY A 125 11.33 -0.74 25.39
N THR A 126 11.03 -1.99 25.77
CA THR A 126 11.85 -3.20 25.54
C THR A 126 11.57 -3.93 24.23
N ARG A 127 10.73 -3.38 23.34
CA ARG A 127 10.24 -4.09 22.15
C ARG A 127 11.02 -3.69 20.89
N ASP A 128 11.33 -4.68 20.05
CA ASP A 128 12.06 -4.50 18.80
C ASP A 128 11.16 -3.88 17.71
N VAL A 129 11.10 -2.56 17.68
CA VAL A 129 10.35 -1.80 16.67
C VAL A 129 10.91 -2.04 15.27
N ARG A 130 12.24 -2.18 15.13
CA ARG A 130 12.89 -2.38 13.83
C ARG A 130 12.47 -3.72 13.21
N GLY A 131 12.53 -4.80 13.98
CA GLY A 131 12.10 -6.12 13.54
C GLY A 131 10.64 -6.14 13.05
N LEU A 132 9.75 -5.36 13.69
CA LEU A 132 8.36 -5.22 13.24
C LEU A 132 8.24 -4.48 11.89
N VAL A 133 9.04 -3.43 11.67
CA VAL A 133 9.04 -2.71 10.38
C VAL A 133 9.67 -3.57 9.27
N ASP A 134 10.69 -4.38 9.57
CA ASP A 134 11.28 -5.30 8.60
C ASP A 134 10.29 -6.37 8.14
N ILE A 135 9.51 -6.94 9.08
CA ILE A 135 8.42 -7.85 8.77
C ILE A 135 7.35 -7.13 7.94
N ALA A 136 6.97 -5.91 8.31
CA ALA A 136 5.97 -5.14 7.58
C ALA A 136 6.40 -4.83 6.14
N ARG A 137 7.68 -4.51 5.91
CA ARG A 137 8.21 -4.32 4.55
C ARG A 137 8.03 -5.57 3.70
N ALA A 138 8.55 -6.70 4.17
CA ALA A 138 8.49 -7.96 3.43
C ALA A 138 7.04 -8.42 3.18
N ASP A 139 6.17 -8.31 4.19
CA ASP A 139 4.77 -8.69 4.09
C ASP A 139 4.00 -7.78 3.11
N SER A 140 4.28 -6.46 3.12
CA SER A 140 3.66 -5.51 2.19
C SER A 140 4.08 -5.77 0.75
N GLU A 141 5.38 -5.98 0.51
CA GLU A 141 5.93 -6.29 -0.82
C GLU A 141 5.31 -7.57 -1.40
N GLU A 142 5.23 -8.65 -0.62
CA GLU A 142 4.69 -9.94 -1.08
C GLU A 142 3.19 -9.86 -1.40
N ILE A 143 2.41 -9.20 -0.53
CA ILE A 143 0.97 -9.01 -0.77
C ILE A 143 0.75 -8.11 -1.99
N PHE A 144 1.52 -7.03 -2.13
CA PHE A 144 1.43 -6.15 -3.29
C PHE A 144 1.67 -6.91 -4.59
N LYS A 145 2.78 -7.66 -4.68
CA LYS A 145 3.14 -8.48 -5.84
C LYS A 145 2.01 -9.44 -6.21
N TYR A 146 1.49 -10.18 -5.23
CA TYR A 146 0.41 -11.15 -5.45
C TYR A 146 -0.87 -10.49 -5.96
N ILE A 147 -1.32 -9.41 -5.31
CA ILE A 147 -2.54 -8.72 -5.70
C ILE A 147 -2.39 -8.09 -7.08
N TYR A 148 -1.26 -7.45 -7.35
CA TYR A 148 -0.97 -6.87 -8.65
C TYR A 148 -1.06 -7.92 -9.77
N ALA A 149 -0.39 -9.06 -9.60
CA ALA A 149 -0.45 -10.16 -10.58
C ALA A 149 -1.88 -10.70 -10.76
N THR A 150 -2.64 -10.83 -9.67
CA THR A 150 -4.04 -11.28 -9.70
C THR A 150 -4.93 -10.32 -10.48
N VAL A 151 -4.79 -9.01 -10.22
CA VAL A 151 -5.55 -7.96 -10.91
C VAL A 151 -5.13 -7.87 -12.38
N GLU A 152 -3.83 -7.97 -12.68
CA GLU A 152 -3.33 -7.96 -14.07
C GLU A 152 -3.91 -9.14 -14.87
N ALA A 153 -3.91 -10.35 -14.30
CA ALA A 153 -4.51 -11.53 -14.92
C ALA A 153 -6.02 -11.37 -15.13
N PHE A 154 -6.73 -10.80 -14.14
CA PHE A 154 -8.15 -10.49 -14.25
C PHE A 154 -8.43 -9.52 -15.40
N CYS A 155 -7.72 -8.39 -15.47
CA CYS A 155 -7.89 -7.38 -16.51
C CYS A 155 -7.60 -7.93 -17.90
N LYS A 156 -6.54 -8.74 -18.05
CA LYS A 156 -6.23 -9.44 -19.32
C LYS A 156 -7.38 -10.35 -19.76
N THR A 157 -7.93 -11.14 -18.85
CA THR A 157 -9.01 -12.09 -19.13
C THR A 157 -10.30 -11.38 -19.55
N HIS A 158 -10.64 -10.28 -18.86
CA HIS A 158 -11.90 -9.56 -19.09
C HIS A 158 -11.77 -8.42 -20.10
N LYS A 159 -10.59 -8.23 -20.70
CA LYS A 159 -10.26 -7.11 -21.60
C LYS A 159 -10.52 -5.74 -20.98
N TRP A 160 -10.39 -5.64 -19.66
CA TRP A 160 -10.44 -4.36 -18.99
C TRP A 160 -9.13 -3.64 -19.26
N GLN A 161 -9.23 -2.36 -19.63
CA GLN A 161 -8.07 -1.51 -19.80
C GLN A 161 -8.10 -0.36 -18.80
N PRO A 162 -7.90 -0.64 -17.49
CA PRO A 162 -7.57 0.42 -16.55
C PRO A 162 -6.20 1.05 -16.83
N LEU A 163 -5.50 0.50 -17.81
CA LEU A 163 -4.07 0.55 -18.02
C LEU A 163 -3.82 0.76 -19.53
N GLN A 164 -4.01 1.96 -20.07
CA GLN A 164 -3.72 2.22 -21.49
C GLN A 164 -2.20 2.20 -21.71
N HIS A 165 -1.67 1.05 -22.15
CA HIS A 165 -0.29 0.82 -22.60
C HIS A 165 0.89 1.26 -21.71
N GLY A 166 1.67 0.28 -21.27
CA GLY A 166 2.96 0.48 -20.61
C GLY A 166 2.85 0.53 -19.09
N ARG A 167 3.66 -0.26 -18.39
CA ARG A 167 3.68 -0.35 -16.92
C ARG A 167 4.11 0.97 -16.23
N GLU A 168 4.73 1.85 -17.00
CA GLU A 168 5.15 3.21 -16.60
C GLU A 168 3.99 4.21 -16.61
N TYR A 169 2.91 3.91 -17.34
CA TYR A 169 1.79 4.82 -17.55
C TYR A 169 0.93 5.03 -16.31
N TYR A 170 0.90 4.11 -15.32
CA TYR A 170 0.03 4.27 -14.14
C TYR A 170 0.52 5.34 -13.19
N VAL A 171 1.83 5.52 -13.13
CA VAL A 171 2.47 6.53 -12.32
C VAL A 171 2.34 7.87 -13.03
N ASP A 172 2.68 7.91 -14.31
CA ASP A 172 2.65 9.13 -15.11
C ASP A 172 1.19 9.63 -15.37
N GLU A 173 0.19 8.73 -15.53
CA GLU A 173 -1.23 9.08 -15.78
C GLU A 173 -2.02 9.45 -14.52
N TYR A 174 -1.82 8.73 -13.41
CA TYR A 174 -2.64 8.91 -12.19
C TYR A 174 -1.94 9.71 -11.09
N LEU A 175 -0.61 9.79 -11.11
CA LEU A 175 0.16 10.46 -10.07
C LEU A 175 0.93 11.68 -10.59
N ASP A 176 1.33 11.69 -11.87
CA ASP A 176 2.01 12.79 -12.58
C ASP A 176 3.04 13.54 -11.67
N GLU A 177 3.01 14.87 -11.61
CA GLU A 177 3.81 15.71 -10.69
C GLU A 177 3.28 15.71 -9.23
N ASP A 178 2.09 15.18 -9.00
CA ASP A 178 1.33 15.19 -7.74
C ASP A 178 1.62 13.98 -6.82
N ILE A 179 2.81 13.39 -6.93
CA ILE A 179 3.35 12.49 -5.92
C ILE A 179 3.65 13.30 -4.66
N LEU A 180 2.59 13.56 -3.89
CA LEU A 180 2.59 14.41 -2.72
C LEU A 180 3.73 14.01 -1.76
N LEU A 181 4.67 14.95 -1.62
CA LEU A 181 5.87 14.99 -0.77
C LEU A 181 5.64 14.78 0.75
N ASN A 182 4.44 14.36 1.14
CA ASN A 182 4.11 13.88 2.49
C ASN A 182 4.15 12.35 2.59
N VAL A 183 4.02 11.65 1.45
CA VAL A 183 4.13 10.20 1.33
C VAL A 183 5.61 9.90 1.07
N ILE A 184 6.24 10.49 0.05
CA ILE A 184 7.69 10.38 -0.17
C ILE A 184 8.41 11.51 0.59
N PRO A 185 9.55 11.25 1.29
CA PRO A 185 10.28 12.30 1.98
C PRO A 185 10.73 13.41 1.02
N ARG A 186 10.68 14.65 1.52
CA ARG A 186 10.85 15.92 0.80
C ARG A 186 12.12 16.07 -0.05
N GLU A 187 13.11 15.20 0.13
CA GLU A 187 14.42 15.29 -0.52
C GLU A 187 14.60 14.32 -1.71
N GLY A 188 13.57 13.53 -2.05
CA GLY A 188 13.62 12.56 -3.14
C GLY A 188 12.93 13.03 -4.43
N ASP A 189 13.47 12.64 -5.58
CA ASP A 189 12.74 12.64 -6.86
C ASP A 189 11.71 11.49 -6.81
N GLY A 190 10.46 11.83 -6.50
CA GLY A 190 9.38 10.87 -6.28
C GLY A 190 9.13 9.96 -7.47
N ALA A 191 9.21 10.48 -8.69
CA ALA A 191 9.05 9.70 -9.92
C ALA A 191 10.18 8.67 -10.08
N LYS A 192 11.42 9.05 -9.78
CA LYS A 192 12.57 8.15 -9.84
C LYS A 192 12.50 7.00 -8.82
N LEU A 193 12.12 7.30 -7.58
CA LEU A 193 11.95 6.29 -6.53
C LEU A 193 10.82 5.32 -6.89
N MET A 194 9.74 5.84 -7.47
CA MET A 194 8.60 5.06 -7.91
C MET A 194 8.94 4.11 -9.06
N ARG A 195 9.64 4.60 -10.09
CA ARG A 195 10.14 3.75 -11.19
C ARG A 195 11.07 2.66 -10.69
N ARG A 196 11.93 2.94 -9.71
CA ARG A 196 12.82 1.94 -9.10
C ARG A 196 12.04 0.85 -8.38
N THR A 197 11.01 1.19 -7.59
CA THR A 197 10.18 0.20 -6.90
C THR A 197 9.37 -0.64 -7.89
N VAL A 198 8.74 -0.03 -8.89
CA VAL A 198 8.07 -0.79 -9.96
C VAL A 198 9.06 -1.73 -10.65
N ASN A 199 10.26 -1.26 -11.01
CA ASN A 199 11.28 -2.10 -11.64
C ASN A 199 11.77 -3.24 -10.75
N LEU A 200 11.94 -3.03 -9.44
CA LEU A 200 12.28 -4.09 -8.48
C LEU A 200 11.22 -5.19 -8.42
N LEU A 201 9.95 -4.79 -8.52
CA LEU A 201 8.81 -5.71 -8.57
C LEU A 201 8.71 -6.48 -9.90
N LEU A 202 9.27 -5.94 -10.98
CA LEU A 202 9.29 -6.56 -12.32
C LEU A 202 10.56 -7.37 -12.60
N SER A 203 11.64 -7.15 -11.85
CA SER A 203 12.93 -7.83 -12.06
C SER A 203 13.01 -9.24 -11.45
N GLU A 204 12.06 -9.64 -10.60
CA GLU A 204 11.99 -11.00 -10.05
C GLU A 204 11.39 -12.03 -11.03
N ASP A 205 10.80 -11.58 -12.16
CA ASP A 205 10.28 -12.46 -13.21
C ASP A 205 11.35 -12.90 -14.25
N ASN A 206 12.63 -12.53 -14.05
CA ASN A 206 13.74 -12.82 -14.97
C ASN A 206 14.85 -13.72 -14.39
N VAL A 207 14.55 -14.51 -13.34
CA VAL A 207 15.43 -15.60 -12.84
C VAL A 207 14.67 -16.91 -12.80
#